data_AF-X0XBE3-F1
#
_entry.id   AF-X0XBE3-F1
#
_cell.length_a   1.000
_cell.length_b   1.000
_cell.length_c   1.000
_cell.angle_alpha   90.00
_cell.angle_beta   90.00
_cell.angle_gamma   90.00
#
_symmetry.space_group_name_H-M   'P 1'
#
loop_
_entity.id
_entity.type
_entity.pdbx_description
1 polymer ?
#
loop_
_entity_poly.entity_id
_entity_poly.type
_entity_poly.pdbx_seq_one_letter_code
_entity_poly.pdbx_strand_id
1 'polypeptide(L)' 'MTDRPEKLYYAIGEVKELTGIAPHVLRYWESEFKLLRPRK' A
#
# COMPACT_ATOMS: atom_id res chain seq x y z
N MET A 1 1.48 18.37 -19.60
CA MET A 1 2.71 18.48 -18.81
C MET A 1 2.42 18.06 -17.38
N THR A 2 2.52 16.77 -17.08
CA THR A 2 2.80 16.30 -15.71
C THR A 2 3.61 15.01 -15.86
N ASP A 3 4.90 15.16 -16.14
CA ASP A 3 5.86 14.05 -16.09
C ASP A 3 6.21 13.81 -14.63
N ARG A 4 5.32 13.13 -13.90
CA ARG A 4 5.62 12.64 -12.55
C ARG A 4 5.64 11.13 -12.67
N PRO A 5 6.75 10.44 -12.36
CA PRO A 5 6.75 8.99 -12.40
C PRO A 5 5.64 8.50 -11.46
N GLU A 6 4.66 7.80 -12.03
CA GLU A 6 3.61 7.18 -11.23
C GLU A 6 4.29 6.21 -10.26
N LYS A 7 4.16 6.51 -8.97
CA LYS A 7 4.80 5.73 -7.94
C LYS A 7 4.17 4.33 -7.92
N LEU A 8 4.93 3.35 -8.40
CA LEU A 8 4.44 1.96 -8.53
C LEU A 8 4.17 1.30 -7.17
N TYR A 9 4.88 1.71 -6.12
CA TYR A 9 4.75 1.15 -4.78
C TYR A 9 4.79 2.25 -3.73
N TYR A 10 3.88 2.17 -2.77
CA TYR A 10 3.83 3.04 -1.61
C TYR A 10 4.37 2.29 -0.39
N ALA A 11 5.17 2.97 0.43
CA ALA A 11 5.54 2.43 1.72
C ALA A 11 4.28 2.29 2.59
N ILE A 12 4.24 1.31 3.50
CA ILE A 12 3.06 1.09 4.35
C ILE A 12 2.68 2.31 5.20
N GLY A 13 3.65 3.16 5.55
CA GLY A 13 3.39 4.45 6.20
C GLY A 13 2.64 5.41 5.30
N GLU A 14 2.97 5.48 4.01
CA GLU A 14 2.25 6.31 3.04
C GLU A 14 0.84 5.78 2.82
N VAL A 15 0.66 4.45 2.74
CA VAL A 15 -0.66 3.84 2.63
C VAL A 15 -1.52 4.15 3.85
N LYS A 16 -0.94 4.13 5.07
CA LYS A 16 -1.62 4.57 6.29
C LYS A 16 -2.08 6.02 6.18
N GLU A 17 -1.21 6.94 5.76
CA GLU A 17 -1.60 8.36 5.63
C GLU A 17 -2.68 8.58 4.55
N LEU A 18 -2.67 7.79 3.48
CA LEU A 18 -3.67 7.87 2.41
C LEU A 18 -5.03 7.27 2.80
N THR A 19 -5.05 6.19 3.57
CA THR A 19 -6.27 5.41 3.87
C THR A 19 -6.81 5.65 5.27
N GLY A 20 -6.01 6.21 6.18
CA GLY A 20 -6.31 6.31 7.61
C GLY A 20 -6.26 4.96 8.36
N ILE A 21 -5.88 3.87 7.68
CA ILE A 21 -5.88 2.52 8.25
C ILE A 21 -4.55 2.26 8.94
N ALA A 22 -4.59 1.71 10.15
CA ALA A 22 -3.39 1.36 10.90
C ALA A 22 -2.54 0.30 10.15
N PRO A 23 -1.20 0.42 10.14
CA PRO A 23 -0.33 -0.49 9.40
C PRO A 23 -0.55 -1.98 9.71
N HIS A 24 -0.83 -2.34 10.97
CA HIS A 24 -1.04 -3.75 11.34
C HIS A 24 -2.30 -4.36 10.70
N VAL A 25 -3.34 -3.55 10.45
CA VAL A 25 -4.57 -4.01 9.76
C VAL A 25 -4.26 -4.27 8.28
N LEU A 26 -3.49 -3.40 7.64
CA LEU A 26 -3.06 -3.59 6.25
C LEU A 26 -2.21 -4.87 6.11
N ARG A 27 -1.29 -5.13 7.06
CA ARG A 27 -0.50 -6.37 7.12
C ARG A 27 -1.36 -7.62 7.32
N TYR A 28 -2.38 -7.52 8.17
CA TYR A 28 -3.33 -8.59 8.36
C TYR A 28 -4.07 -8.88 7.04
N TRP A 29 -4.52 -7.84 6.33
CA TRP A 29 -5.15 -8.00 5.02
C TRP A 29 -4.21 -8.60 3.94
N GLU A 30 -2.92 -8.27 3.94
CA GLU A 30 -1.93 -8.94 3.07
C GLU A 30 -1.85 -10.46 3.34
N SER A 31 -2.16 -10.89 4.56
CA SER A 31 -2.16 -12.30 4.95
C SER A 31 -3.44 -13.01 4.54
N GLU A 32 -4.59 -12.38 4.75
CA GLU A 32 -5.93 -12.92 4.42
C GLU A 32 -6.22 -12.91 2.92
N PHE A 33 -5.84 -11.83 2.23
CA PHE A 33 -6.16 -11.62 0.82
C PHE A 33 -4.90 -11.71 -0.02
N LYS A 34 -4.72 -12.85 -0.70
CA LYS A 34 -3.59 -13.09 -1.62
C LYS A 34 -3.46 -12.02 -2.72
N LEU A 35 -4.58 -11.40 -3.12
CA LEU A 35 -4.63 -10.28 -4.07
C LEU A 35 -3.89 -9.02 -3.59
N LEU A 36 -3.90 -8.77 -2.28
CA LEU A 36 -3.31 -7.58 -1.67
C LEU A 36 -1.81 -7.72 -1.39
N ARG A 37 -1.22 -8.89 -1.69
CA ARG A 37 0.22 -9.07 -1.56
C ARG A 37 0.94 -8.35 -2.69
N PRO A 38 1.72 -7.28 -2.41
CA PRO A 38 2.51 -6.66 -3.45
C PRO A 38 3.49 -7.68 -4.03
N ARG A 39 3.57 -7.74 -5.37
CA ARG A 39 4.59 -8.54 -6.05
C ARG A 39 5.95 -7.89 -5.79
N LYS A 40 6.96 -8.71 -5.49
CA LYS A 40 8.35 -8.24 -5.36
C LYS A 40 8.88 -7.74 -6.70
#